data_AF-A0A1H1EUV2-F1
#
_entry.id   AF-A0A1H1EUV2-F1
#
_cell.length_a   1.000
_cell.length_b   1.000
_cell.length_c   1.000
_cell.angle_alpha   90.00
_cell.angle_beta   90.00
_cell.angle_gamma   90.00
#
_symmetry.space_group_name_H-M   'P 1'
#
loop_
_entity.id
_entity.type
_entity.pdbx_description
1 polymer ?
#
loop_
_entity_poly.entity_id
_entity_poly.type
_entity_poly.pdbx_seq_one_letter_code
_entity_poly.pdbx_strand_id
1 'polypeptide(L)'
;MEVKLLAKGYKTNDTLYQDFLEGKIKEKEEYFSNEKVYIREAPDFPIYMGKGSEEEKKKDFLQAFYVVSQSYLNTERDLLLDETFWHSLLLSHKRNFILEKYPEVENEKSKFYSIVMKKFDWENYIYKTILGAQYINDNIQDEDERKRFYELIIENLDLYNYIIKYEIFRNDKFLVNILSIIDELNLSKVLKAKIKGREDLGDDERVGRRVIFEFNKSYPVVMSPMLDKEELKKMFKEYLSYYYDISQVSSQEGSSIVELEIKNFKEVDTVVQTSSYDYSYQEESYLEPSISSREKMAADTALNEESGYQVPPTSIQVKKTKETNEEMESEVQDELLAYLEKHKLEYVDHRSKGGSIWVMGDNRIEPYLKPLEDEGIRFRFKPVGGKSSKNRPAWFWYDK
;
A
#
# COMPACT_ATOMS: atom_id res chain seq x y z
N MET A 1 -0.36 8.54 -23.39
CA MET A 1 -1.56 7.70 -23.57
C MET A 1 -2.70 8.26 -22.72
N GLU A 2 -3.85 8.57 -23.34
CA GLU A 2 -5.06 8.99 -22.61
C GLU A 2 -5.80 7.77 -22.06
N VAL A 3 -6.25 7.86 -20.80
CA VAL A 3 -7.16 6.90 -20.17
C VAL A 3 -8.37 7.69 -19.64
N LYS A 4 -9.56 7.44 -20.17
CA LYS A 4 -10.81 7.99 -19.64
C LYS A 4 -11.20 7.22 -18.37
N LEU A 5 -11.50 7.93 -17.28
CA LEU A 5 -11.88 7.28 -16.02
C LEU A 5 -13.34 6.84 -16.04
N LEU A 6 -13.61 5.64 -15.55
CA LEU A 6 -14.95 5.09 -15.42
C LEU A 6 -15.83 5.94 -14.50
N ALA A 7 -17.11 6.07 -14.85
CA ALA A 7 -18.11 6.75 -14.04
C ALA A 7 -18.43 5.95 -12.77
N LYS A 8 -18.88 6.65 -11.71
CA LYS A 8 -19.36 5.99 -10.49
C LYS A 8 -20.48 4.99 -10.81
N GLY A 9 -20.48 3.84 -10.13
CA GLY A 9 -21.49 2.80 -10.33
C GLY A 9 -21.20 1.82 -11.46
N TYR A 10 -20.10 1.96 -12.20
CA TYR A 10 -19.73 1.00 -13.26
C TYR A 10 -19.73 -0.48 -12.80
N LYS A 11 -19.39 -0.75 -11.54
CA LYS A 11 -19.38 -2.09 -10.94
C LYS A 11 -20.75 -2.77 -10.89
N THR A 12 -21.84 -2.00 -10.85
CA THR A 12 -23.22 -2.52 -10.78
C THR A 12 -23.87 -2.65 -12.14
N ASN A 13 -23.14 -2.39 -13.24
CA ASN A 13 -23.67 -2.54 -14.57
C ASN A 13 -23.66 -4.03 -14.99
N ASP A 14 -24.84 -4.59 -15.22
CA ASP A 14 -25.02 -6.01 -15.56
C ASP A 14 -24.46 -6.40 -16.93
N THR A 15 -24.37 -5.45 -17.86
CA THR A 15 -23.84 -5.66 -19.22
C THR A 15 -22.33 -5.48 -19.32
N LEU A 16 -21.67 -4.94 -18.29
CA LEU A 16 -20.23 -4.66 -18.29
C LEU A 16 -19.38 -5.85 -18.75
N TYR A 17 -19.68 -7.03 -18.24
CA TYR A 17 -18.97 -8.25 -18.60
C TYR A 17 -19.09 -8.58 -20.10
N GLN A 18 -20.31 -8.52 -20.64
CA GLN A 18 -20.55 -8.80 -22.06
C GLN A 18 -19.93 -7.73 -22.95
N ASP A 19 -20.02 -6.46 -22.56
CA ASP A 19 -19.39 -5.38 -23.31
C ASP A 19 -17.87 -5.46 -23.30
N PHE A 20 -17.28 -5.94 -22.19
CA PHE A 20 -15.85 -6.26 -22.13
C PHE A 20 -15.51 -7.39 -23.11
N LEU A 21 -16.27 -8.49 -23.10
CA LEU A 21 -16.05 -9.59 -24.04
C LEU A 21 -16.28 -9.18 -25.50
N GLU A 22 -17.18 -8.26 -25.80
CA GLU A 22 -17.46 -7.82 -27.16
C GLU A 22 -16.55 -6.66 -27.61
N GLY A 23 -15.72 -6.12 -26.71
CA GLY A 23 -14.84 -4.98 -27.02
C GLY A 23 -15.57 -3.64 -27.11
N LYS A 24 -16.81 -3.57 -26.62
CA LYS A 24 -17.71 -2.40 -26.74
C LYS A 24 -17.53 -1.36 -25.64
N ILE A 25 -16.68 -1.61 -24.63
CA ILE A 25 -16.49 -0.69 -23.50
C ILE A 25 -16.19 0.74 -23.97
N LYS A 26 -15.25 0.90 -24.91
CA LYS A 26 -14.84 2.22 -25.44
C LYS A 26 -15.90 2.93 -26.28
N GLU A 27 -16.86 2.18 -26.82
CA GLU A 27 -17.92 2.72 -27.67
C GLU A 27 -19.09 3.30 -26.86
N LYS A 28 -19.18 2.91 -25.58
CA LYS A 28 -20.26 3.25 -24.67
C LYS A 28 -19.83 4.35 -23.69
N GLU A 29 -20.06 5.60 -24.08
CA GLU A 29 -19.70 6.78 -23.25
C GLU A 29 -20.35 6.77 -21.86
N GLU A 30 -21.47 6.05 -21.67
CA GLU A 30 -22.11 5.86 -20.37
C GLU A 30 -21.22 5.19 -19.30
N TYR A 31 -20.18 4.45 -19.72
CA TYR A 31 -19.22 3.87 -18.78
C TYR A 31 -18.24 4.89 -18.21
N PHE A 32 -18.07 6.04 -18.86
CA PHE A 32 -17.01 6.98 -18.54
C PHE A 32 -17.53 8.25 -17.88
N SER A 33 -16.72 8.77 -16.98
CA SER A 33 -16.85 10.14 -16.48
C SER A 33 -16.22 11.13 -17.47
N ASN A 34 -16.32 12.42 -17.16
CA ASN A 34 -15.60 13.46 -17.89
C ASN A 34 -14.10 13.52 -17.51
N GLU A 35 -13.67 12.76 -16.50
CA GLU A 35 -12.30 12.77 -16.01
C GLU A 35 -11.39 11.91 -16.91
N LYS A 36 -10.18 12.42 -17.12
CA LYS A 36 -9.17 11.81 -17.97
C LYS A 36 -7.82 11.93 -17.31
N VAL A 37 -7.00 10.90 -17.49
CA VAL A 37 -5.62 10.90 -17.02
C VAL A 37 -4.69 10.55 -18.18
N TYR A 38 -3.47 11.04 -18.08
CA TYR A 38 -2.45 10.87 -19.10
C TYR A 38 -1.25 10.17 -18.50
N ILE A 39 -0.97 8.95 -18.98
CA ILE A 39 0.21 8.17 -18.61
C ILE A 39 1.16 8.10 -19.81
N ARG A 40 2.45 7.93 -19.59
CA ARG A 40 3.44 7.86 -20.68
C ARG A 40 3.14 6.70 -21.61
N GLU A 41 3.05 5.52 -21.02
CA GLU A 41 2.81 4.25 -21.69
C GLU A 41 2.09 3.30 -20.74
N ALA A 42 1.50 2.24 -21.29
CA ALA A 42 0.92 1.16 -20.52
C ALA A 42 1.33 -0.16 -21.17
N PRO A 43 2.55 -0.65 -20.96
CA PRO A 43 2.94 -2.00 -21.36
C PRO A 43 2.11 -3.06 -20.61
N ASP A 44 2.01 -4.24 -21.18
CA ASP A 44 1.32 -5.38 -20.57
C ASP A 44 2.21 -6.07 -19.54
N PHE A 45 1.58 -6.56 -18.47
CA PHE A 45 2.24 -7.35 -17.44
C PHE A 45 1.21 -8.26 -16.75
N PRO A 46 1.64 -9.37 -16.11
CA PRO A 46 0.73 -10.25 -15.39
C PRO A 46 -0.02 -9.52 -14.26
N ILE A 47 -1.35 -9.49 -14.32
CA ILE A 47 -2.23 -8.82 -13.35
C ILE A 47 -2.88 -9.78 -12.34
N TYR A 48 -2.75 -11.09 -12.59
CA TYR A 48 -3.19 -12.16 -11.71
C TYR A 48 -2.15 -13.28 -11.76
N MET A 49 -1.58 -13.61 -10.60
CA MET A 49 -0.40 -14.49 -10.49
C MET A 49 -0.62 -15.60 -9.46
N GLY A 50 -1.89 -16.03 -9.32
CA GLY A 50 -2.30 -17.09 -8.40
C GLY A 50 -2.30 -18.50 -9.00
N LYS A 51 -2.03 -18.63 -10.30
CA LYS A 51 -2.11 -19.89 -11.07
C LYS A 51 -0.75 -20.28 -11.64
N GLY A 52 -0.62 -21.54 -12.05
CA GLY A 52 0.60 -22.11 -12.63
C GLY A 52 1.51 -22.77 -11.60
N SER A 53 2.65 -23.27 -12.06
CA SER A 53 3.72 -23.78 -11.21
C SER A 53 4.36 -22.66 -10.39
N GLU A 54 5.13 -23.01 -9.36
CA GLU A 54 5.84 -22.01 -8.56
C GLU A 54 6.87 -21.24 -9.40
N GLU A 55 7.50 -21.89 -10.37
CA GLU A 55 8.41 -21.26 -11.33
C GLU A 55 7.68 -20.27 -12.26
N GLU A 56 6.49 -20.65 -12.75
CA GLU A 56 5.65 -19.77 -13.57
C GLU A 56 5.19 -18.54 -12.77
N LYS A 57 4.75 -18.74 -11.52
CA LYS A 57 4.38 -17.63 -10.62
C LYS A 57 5.58 -16.73 -10.36
N LYS A 58 6.76 -17.28 -10.04
CA LYS A 58 7.99 -16.49 -9.83
C LYS A 58 8.32 -15.65 -11.06
N LYS A 59 8.25 -16.25 -12.25
CA LYS A 59 8.48 -15.54 -13.52
C LYS A 59 7.47 -14.41 -13.74
N ASP A 60 6.18 -14.69 -13.55
CA ASP A 60 5.12 -13.70 -13.76
C ASP A 60 5.25 -12.53 -12.77
N PHE A 61 5.57 -12.80 -11.50
CA PHE A 61 5.83 -11.75 -10.51
C PHE A 61 7.06 -10.90 -10.85
N LEU A 62 8.17 -11.53 -11.25
CA LEU A 62 9.36 -10.78 -11.66
C LEU A 62 9.08 -9.91 -12.88
N GLN A 63 8.34 -10.43 -13.86
CA GLN A 63 7.90 -9.65 -15.01
C GLN A 63 7.04 -8.45 -14.58
N ALA A 64 6.08 -8.68 -13.67
CA ALA A 64 5.23 -7.61 -13.15
C ALA A 64 6.03 -6.53 -12.42
N PHE A 65 6.95 -6.91 -11.52
CA PHE A 65 7.83 -5.95 -10.83
C PHE A 65 8.67 -5.13 -11.81
N TYR A 66 9.27 -5.79 -12.80
CA TYR A 66 10.09 -5.10 -13.81
C TYR A 66 9.27 -4.09 -14.62
N VAL A 67 8.12 -4.50 -15.15
CA VAL A 67 7.27 -3.62 -15.97
C VAL A 67 6.71 -2.46 -15.15
N VAL A 68 6.24 -2.72 -13.93
CA VAL A 68 5.73 -1.66 -13.05
C VAL A 68 6.83 -0.67 -12.70
N SER A 69 8.01 -1.18 -12.31
CA SER A 69 9.20 -0.38 -11.98
C SER A 69 9.60 0.57 -13.11
N GLN A 70 9.68 0.06 -14.35
CA GLN A 70 10.21 0.81 -15.49
C GLN A 70 9.19 1.78 -16.09
N SER A 71 7.91 1.39 -16.12
CA SER A 71 6.92 2.07 -16.95
C SER A 71 5.79 2.73 -16.18
N TYR A 72 5.41 2.21 -15.00
CA TYR A 72 4.25 2.72 -14.23
C TYR A 72 4.65 3.60 -13.05
N LEU A 73 5.78 3.36 -12.38
CA LEU A 73 6.21 4.17 -11.23
C LEU A 73 6.52 5.64 -11.57
N ASN A 74 6.60 6.00 -12.85
CA ASN A 74 6.68 7.38 -13.31
C ASN A 74 5.34 8.15 -13.26
N THR A 75 4.24 7.46 -12.93
CA THR A 75 2.90 8.02 -12.81
C THR A 75 2.68 8.50 -11.37
N GLU A 76 1.86 9.54 -11.18
CA GLU A 76 1.57 10.06 -9.84
C GLU A 76 1.03 8.96 -8.91
N ARG A 77 1.54 8.96 -7.66
CA ARG A 77 1.25 7.91 -6.69
C ARG A 77 -0.24 7.79 -6.36
N ASP A 78 -0.95 8.90 -6.25
CA ASP A 78 -2.39 8.90 -5.96
C ASP A 78 -3.17 8.22 -7.09
N LEU A 79 -2.72 8.39 -8.34
CA LEU A 79 -3.30 7.72 -9.49
C LEU A 79 -2.93 6.23 -9.54
N LEU A 80 -1.67 5.88 -9.25
CA LEU A 80 -1.22 4.49 -9.16
C LEU A 80 -1.96 3.69 -8.10
N LEU A 81 -2.38 4.36 -7.01
CA LEU A 81 -3.12 3.74 -5.93
C LEU A 81 -4.65 3.90 -6.07
N ASP A 82 -5.14 4.37 -7.22
CA ASP A 82 -6.56 4.52 -7.50
C ASP A 82 -7.16 3.29 -8.19
N GLU A 83 -8.21 2.74 -7.59
CA GLU A 83 -8.95 1.59 -8.14
C GLU A 83 -9.60 1.92 -9.49
N THR A 84 -10.17 3.12 -9.61
CA THR A 84 -10.93 3.52 -10.80
C THR A 84 -10.00 3.60 -11.99
N PHE A 85 -8.79 4.14 -11.83
CA PHE A 85 -7.75 4.16 -12.83
C PHE A 85 -7.42 2.75 -13.36
N TRP A 86 -7.12 1.80 -12.48
CA TRP A 86 -6.77 0.44 -12.92
C TRP A 86 -7.93 -0.24 -13.63
N HIS A 87 -9.15 -0.20 -13.10
CA HIS A 87 -10.29 -0.77 -13.80
C HIS A 87 -10.55 -0.07 -15.14
N SER A 88 -10.37 1.24 -15.23
CA SER A 88 -10.49 2.01 -16.48
C SER A 88 -9.46 1.53 -17.51
N LEU A 89 -8.20 1.42 -17.11
CA LEU A 89 -7.11 0.96 -17.98
C LEU A 89 -7.35 -0.47 -18.45
N LEU A 90 -7.69 -1.37 -17.52
CA LEU A 90 -7.90 -2.79 -17.82
C LEU A 90 -9.06 -3.01 -18.79
N LEU A 91 -10.22 -2.41 -18.52
CA LEU A 91 -11.43 -2.60 -19.32
C LEU A 91 -11.33 -1.96 -20.70
N SER A 92 -10.69 -0.80 -20.81
CA SER A 92 -10.67 -0.05 -22.07
C SER A 92 -9.44 -0.36 -22.93
N HIS A 93 -8.29 -0.69 -22.35
CA HIS A 93 -7.04 -0.85 -23.11
C HIS A 93 -6.41 -2.24 -23.05
N LYS A 94 -6.77 -3.09 -22.08
CA LYS A 94 -6.06 -4.36 -21.85
C LYS A 94 -6.85 -5.62 -22.21
N ARG A 95 -8.02 -5.48 -22.82
CA ARG A 95 -8.91 -6.61 -23.17
C ARG A 95 -8.18 -7.76 -23.87
N ASN A 96 -7.46 -7.48 -24.96
CA ASN A 96 -6.84 -8.54 -25.76
C ASN A 96 -5.78 -9.30 -24.96
N PHE A 97 -4.89 -8.57 -24.28
CA PHE A 97 -3.91 -9.16 -23.36
C PHE A 97 -4.58 -10.01 -22.28
N ILE A 98 -5.65 -9.51 -21.66
CA ILE A 98 -6.36 -10.23 -20.59
C ILE A 98 -6.97 -11.54 -21.12
N LEU A 99 -7.65 -11.52 -22.27
CA LEU A 99 -8.26 -12.72 -22.83
C LEU A 99 -7.23 -13.74 -23.31
N GLU A 100 -6.08 -13.28 -23.79
CA GLU A 100 -4.97 -14.15 -24.20
C GLU A 100 -4.27 -14.79 -22.99
N LYS A 101 -3.93 -13.99 -21.96
CA LYS A 101 -3.19 -14.45 -20.78
C LYS A 101 -4.08 -15.20 -19.77
N TYR A 102 -5.37 -14.86 -19.71
CA TYR A 102 -6.35 -15.42 -18.76
C TYR A 102 -7.64 -15.86 -19.49
N PRO A 103 -7.57 -16.93 -20.31
CA PRO A 103 -8.71 -17.38 -21.13
C PRO A 103 -9.94 -17.78 -20.32
N GLU A 104 -9.81 -18.09 -19.03
CA GLU A 104 -10.94 -18.32 -18.13
C GLU A 104 -11.84 -17.08 -17.96
N VAL A 105 -11.32 -15.88 -18.21
CA VAL A 105 -12.09 -14.62 -18.16
C VAL A 105 -13.16 -14.59 -19.23
N GLU A 106 -12.95 -15.25 -20.37
CA GLU A 106 -13.94 -15.34 -21.45
C GLU A 106 -15.12 -16.25 -21.08
N ASN A 107 -14.82 -17.31 -20.34
CA ASN A 107 -15.74 -18.41 -20.10
C ASN A 107 -16.50 -18.28 -18.78
N GLU A 108 -15.96 -17.55 -17.80
CA GLU A 108 -16.51 -17.50 -16.45
C GLU A 108 -16.56 -16.05 -15.92
N LYS A 109 -17.79 -15.51 -15.82
CA LYS A 109 -18.03 -14.15 -15.28
C LYS A 109 -17.41 -13.96 -13.90
N SER A 110 -17.37 -14.99 -13.05
CA SER A 110 -16.72 -14.92 -11.73
C SER A 110 -15.21 -14.62 -11.86
N LYS A 111 -14.53 -15.20 -12.87
CA LYS A 111 -13.11 -15.01 -13.12
C LYS A 111 -12.81 -13.60 -13.58
N PHE A 112 -13.66 -13.05 -14.46
CA PHE A 112 -13.61 -11.62 -14.79
C PHE A 112 -13.63 -10.73 -13.55
N TYR A 113 -14.53 -10.97 -12.58
CA TYR A 113 -14.54 -10.16 -11.36
C TYR A 113 -13.34 -10.39 -10.45
N SER A 114 -12.84 -11.63 -10.36
CA SER A 114 -11.69 -11.96 -9.51
C SER A 114 -10.32 -11.56 -10.09
N ILE A 115 -10.25 -11.28 -11.39
CA ILE A 115 -9.00 -10.95 -12.11
C ILE A 115 -9.01 -9.48 -12.56
N VAL A 116 -10.05 -9.05 -13.26
CA VAL A 116 -10.12 -7.73 -13.92
C VAL A 116 -10.73 -6.67 -13.02
N MET A 117 -11.81 -7.02 -12.31
CA MET A 117 -12.54 -6.11 -11.42
C MET A 117 -12.23 -6.33 -9.94
N LYS A 118 -11.11 -7.01 -9.65
CA LYS A 118 -10.75 -7.35 -8.28
C LYS A 118 -10.56 -6.07 -7.49
N LYS A 119 -11.24 -5.99 -6.35
CA LYS A 119 -11.12 -4.86 -5.41
C LYS A 119 -9.65 -4.50 -5.21
N PHE A 120 -9.35 -3.22 -5.31
CA PHE A 120 -7.97 -2.74 -5.30
C PHE A 120 -7.49 -2.52 -3.86
N ASP A 121 -7.12 -3.63 -3.23
CA ASP A 121 -6.57 -3.65 -1.88
C ASP A 121 -5.38 -4.62 -1.79
N TRP A 122 -4.93 -4.90 -0.57
CA TRP A 122 -3.77 -5.74 -0.30
C TRP A 122 -3.86 -7.15 -0.89
N GLU A 123 -5.03 -7.64 -1.34
CA GLU A 123 -5.14 -8.92 -2.05
C GLU A 123 -4.90 -8.82 -3.55
N ASN A 124 -5.01 -7.62 -4.12
CA ASN A 124 -4.86 -7.36 -5.55
C ASN A 124 -3.38 -7.46 -5.95
N TYR A 125 -3.09 -8.22 -7.01
CA TYR A 125 -1.72 -8.44 -7.46
C TYR A 125 -1.07 -7.18 -8.04
N ILE A 126 -1.84 -6.30 -8.70
CA ILE A 126 -1.33 -5.01 -9.17
C ILE A 126 -0.94 -4.14 -7.97
N TYR A 127 -1.83 -4.04 -6.97
CA TYR A 127 -1.56 -3.28 -5.73
C TYR A 127 -0.28 -3.77 -5.03
N LYS A 128 -0.15 -5.09 -4.86
CA LYS A 128 1.04 -5.75 -4.30
C LYS A 128 2.31 -5.40 -5.07
N THR A 129 2.26 -5.49 -6.39
CA THR A 129 3.41 -5.21 -7.25
C THR A 129 3.80 -3.74 -7.18
N ILE A 130 2.84 -2.81 -7.17
CA ILE A 130 3.11 -1.37 -7.05
C ILE A 130 3.82 -1.06 -5.73
N LEU A 131 3.29 -1.54 -4.61
CA LEU A 131 3.91 -1.27 -3.31
C LEU A 131 5.32 -1.87 -3.23
N GLY A 132 5.50 -3.11 -3.67
CA GLY A 132 6.82 -3.75 -3.65
C GLY A 132 7.80 -3.05 -4.57
N ALA A 133 7.41 -2.73 -5.81
CA ALA A 133 8.24 -2.00 -6.77
C ALA A 133 8.63 -0.62 -6.24
N GLN A 134 7.65 0.15 -5.73
CA GLN A 134 7.89 1.48 -5.17
C GLN A 134 8.85 1.42 -3.99
N TYR A 135 8.56 0.58 -2.99
CA TYR A 135 9.36 0.53 -1.76
C TYR A 135 10.80 0.09 -2.02
N ILE A 136 11.00 -0.89 -2.90
CA ILE A 136 12.33 -1.34 -3.28
C ILE A 136 13.06 -0.26 -4.10
N ASN A 137 12.41 0.37 -5.08
CA ASN A 137 13.06 1.39 -5.90
C ASN A 137 13.42 2.67 -5.15
N ASP A 138 12.60 3.06 -4.17
CA ASP A 138 12.82 4.25 -3.35
C ASP A 138 14.03 4.07 -2.40
N ASN A 139 14.38 2.82 -2.06
CA ASN A 139 15.42 2.51 -1.07
C ASN A 139 16.69 1.90 -1.67
N ILE A 140 16.59 1.21 -2.80
CA ILE A 140 17.68 0.50 -3.46
C ILE A 140 17.92 1.13 -4.82
N GLN A 141 19.15 1.56 -5.10
CA GLN A 141 19.50 2.20 -6.38
C GLN A 141 20.01 1.20 -7.42
N ASP A 142 20.76 0.20 -6.97
CA ASP A 142 21.35 -0.82 -7.84
C ASP A 142 20.28 -1.78 -8.40
N GLU A 143 20.30 -2.02 -9.71
CA GLU A 143 19.28 -2.82 -10.39
C GLU A 143 19.35 -4.31 -10.06
N ASP A 144 20.55 -4.86 -9.88
CA ASP A 144 20.74 -6.25 -9.51
C ASP A 144 20.29 -6.50 -8.07
N GLU A 145 20.56 -5.55 -7.17
CA GLU A 145 20.07 -5.56 -5.80
C GLU A 145 18.54 -5.43 -5.75
N ARG A 146 17.92 -4.55 -6.55
CA ARG A 146 16.45 -4.47 -6.68
C ARG A 146 15.85 -5.82 -7.08
N LYS A 147 16.46 -6.49 -8.07
CA LYS A 147 16.03 -7.81 -8.52
C LYS A 147 16.11 -8.83 -7.38
N ARG A 148 17.20 -8.85 -6.60
CA ARG A 148 17.32 -9.70 -5.41
C ARG A 148 16.20 -9.43 -4.41
N PHE A 149 15.87 -8.18 -4.13
CA PHE A 149 14.75 -7.83 -3.24
C PHE A 149 13.38 -8.25 -3.80
N TYR A 150 13.15 -8.15 -5.11
CA TYR A 150 11.94 -8.70 -5.74
C TYR A 150 11.85 -10.21 -5.56
N GLU A 151 12.96 -10.92 -5.73
CA GLU A 151 13.01 -12.36 -5.46
C GLU A 151 12.73 -12.67 -3.98
N LEU A 152 13.26 -11.89 -3.04
CA LEU A 152 12.94 -12.04 -1.61
C LEU A 152 11.45 -11.82 -1.31
N ILE A 153 10.81 -10.84 -1.95
CA ILE A 153 9.35 -10.64 -1.83
C ILE A 153 8.61 -11.88 -2.35
N ILE A 154 8.98 -12.38 -3.52
CA ILE A 154 8.33 -13.54 -4.15
C ILE A 154 8.51 -14.78 -3.26
N GLU A 155 9.71 -14.98 -2.76
CA GLU A 155 10.04 -16.06 -1.85
C GLU A 155 9.37 -15.90 -0.49
N ASN A 156 8.87 -14.73 -0.12
CA ASN A 156 8.18 -14.50 1.15
C ASN A 156 6.78 -13.92 0.95
N LEU A 157 6.11 -14.24 -0.16
CA LEU A 157 4.82 -13.63 -0.56
C LEU A 157 3.77 -13.66 0.53
N ASP A 158 3.72 -14.75 1.29
CA ASP A 158 2.76 -14.91 2.36
C ASP A 158 2.96 -13.93 3.51
N LEU A 159 4.22 -13.77 3.94
CA LEU A 159 4.61 -12.77 4.94
C LEU A 159 4.45 -11.35 4.37
N TYR A 160 4.85 -11.12 3.12
CA TYR A 160 4.67 -9.85 2.44
C TYR A 160 3.20 -9.42 2.40
N ASN A 161 2.28 -10.33 2.06
CA ASN A 161 0.84 -10.09 2.08
C ASN A 161 0.35 -9.64 3.46
N TYR A 162 0.88 -10.23 4.54
CA TYR A 162 0.53 -9.83 5.90
C TYR A 162 1.11 -8.46 6.28
N ILE A 163 2.33 -8.14 5.84
CA ILE A 163 2.92 -6.80 6.01
C ILE A 163 2.02 -5.76 5.36
N ILE A 164 1.68 -5.93 4.08
CA ILE A 164 0.85 -4.94 3.38
C ILE A 164 -0.63 -5.01 3.77
N LYS A 165 -1.10 -6.07 4.43
CA LYS A 165 -2.45 -6.11 4.98
C LYS A 165 -2.61 -5.06 6.08
N TYR A 166 -1.63 -4.95 6.98
CA TYR A 166 -1.65 -3.98 8.09
C TYR A 166 -1.16 -2.61 7.63
N GLU A 167 -2.02 -1.59 7.70
CA GLU A 167 -1.70 -0.22 7.26
C GLU A 167 -0.46 0.36 7.93
N ILE A 168 -0.26 0.05 9.21
CA ILE A 168 0.91 0.51 9.98
C ILE A 168 2.25 -0.01 9.43
N PHE A 169 2.25 -1.15 8.74
CA PHE A 169 3.45 -1.76 8.15
C PHE A 169 3.57 -1.50 6.65
N ARG A 170 2.63 -0.78 6.04
CA ARG A 170 2.76 -0.27 4.66
C ARG A 170 3.75 0.90 4.62
N ASN A 171 5.00 0.58 4.94
CA ASN A 171 6.13 1.49 4.94
C ASN A 171 7.32 0.79 4.28
N ASP A 172 8.01 1.55 3.46
CA ASP A 172 9.15 1.14 2.66
C ASP A 172 10.32 0.66 3.54
N LYS A 173 10.73 1.46 4.53
CA LYS A 173 11.81 1.13 5.46
C LYS A 173 11.51 -0.14 6.26
N PHE A 174 10.28 -0.31 6.73
CA PHE A 174 9.87 -1.53 7.43
C PHE A 174 9.99 -2.77 6.53
N LEU A 175 9.45 -2.72 5.31
CA LEU A 175 9.54 -3.85 4.37
C LEU A 175 11.00 -4.19 4.04
N VAL A 176 11.79 -3.20 3.65
CA VAL A 176 13.20 -3.38 3.26
C VAL A 176 14.01 -3.95 4.42
N ASN A 177 13.82 -3.45 5.65
CA ASN A 177 14.53 -3.98 6.81
C ASN A 177 14.11 -5.42 7.12
N ILE A 178 12.81 -5.74 7.08
CA ILE A 178 12.34 -7.12 7.30
C ILE A 178 12.94 -8.07 6.26
N LEU A 179 12.88 -7.72 4.96
CA LEU A 179 13.47 -8.55 3.91
C LEU A 179 14.98 -8.70 4.10
N SER A 180 15.67 -7.63 4.47
CA SER A 180 17.11 -7.67 4.78
C SER A 180 17.43 -8.61 5.94
N ILE A 181 16.62 -8.61 7.00
CA ILE A 181 16.77 -9.51 8.15
C ILE A 181 16.52 -10.96 7.74
N ILE A 182 15.49 -11.19 6.93
CA ILE A 182 15.15 -12.53 6.42
C ILE A 182 16.31 -13.10 5.62
N ASP A 183 16.87 -12.30 4.73
CA ASP A 183 17.96 -12.69 3.85
C ASP A 183 19.26 -12.94 4.64
N GLU A 184 19.64 -12.00 5.51
CA GLU A 184 20.84 -12.10 6.36
C GLU A 184 20.82 -13.34 7.27
N LEU A 185 19.64 -13.73 7.77
CA LEU A 185 19.47 -14.88 8.66
C LEU A 185 18.98 -16.14 7.93
N ASN A 186 18.86 -16.10 6.60
CA ASN A 186 18.38 -17.19 5.75
C ASN A 186 17.05 -17.82 6.24
N LEU A 187 16.06 -16.96 6.53
CA LEU A 187 14.81 -17.36 7.20
C LEU A 187 13.64 -17.68 6.28
N SER A 188 13.76 -17.53 4.95
CA SER A 188 12.64 -17.74 4.02
C SER A 188 11.94 -19.09 4.20
N LYS A 189 12.72 -20.17 4.40
CA LYS A 189 12.18 -21.52 4.65
C LYS A 189 11.48 -21.62 6.01
N VAL A 190 12.07 -21.01 7.04
CA VAL A 190 11.55 -21.02 8.42
C VAL A 190 10.20 -20.30 8.47
N LEU A 191 10.10 -19.12 7.84
CA LEU A 191 8.91 -18.27 7.91
C LEU A 191 7.71 -18.87 7.17
N LYS A 192 7.95 -19.74 6.19
CA LYS A 192 6.92 -20.53 5.50
C LYS A 192 6.44 -21.75 6.27
N ALA A 193 7.19 -22.20 7.27
CA ALA A 193 6.87 -23.43 7.98
C ALA A 193 5.55 -23.30 8.74
N LYS A 194 4.74 -24.37 8.69
CA LYS A 194 3.56 -24.50 9.56
C LYS A 194 4.02 -24.78 10.99
N ILE A 195 3.40 -24.10 11.94
CA ILE A 195 3.57 -24.35 13.37
C ILE A 195 2.81 -25.63 13.70
N LYS A 196 3.46 -26.56 14.40
CA LYS A 196 2.87 -27.86 14.81
C LYS A 196 2.79 -27.94 16.32
N GLY A 197 1.78 -28.65 16.84
CA GLY A 197 1.65 -28.91 18.28
C GLY A 197 1.18 -27.71 19.11
N ARG A 198 0.53 -26.73 18.47
CA ARG A 198 -0.01 -25.51 19.10
C ARG A 198 -1.48 -25.31 18.70
N GLU A 199 -2.35 -26.12 19.29
CA GLU A 199 -3.81 -26.08 19.03
C GLU A 199 -4.45 -24.75 19.44
N ASP A 200 -3.82 -24.02 20.37
CA ASP A 200 -4.23 -22.68 20.80
C ASP A 200 -4.14 -21.62 19.69
N LEU A 201 -3.42 -21.93 18.60
CA LEU A 201 -3.17 -20.98 17.52
C LEU A 201 -4.18 -21.09 16.37
N GLY A 202 -4.89 -22.21 16.21
CA GLY A 202 -5.82 -22.44 15.10
C GLY A 202 -5.17 -23.03 13.83
N ASP A 203 -5.91 -23.05 12.71
CA ASP A 203 -5.60 -23.89 11.54
C ASP A 203 -4.61 -23.27 10.52
N ASP A 204 -4.39 -21.95 10.51
CA ASP A 204 -3.62 -21.24 9.48
C ASP A 204 -2.38 -20.52 10.03
N GLU A 205 -1.49 -21.31 10.63
CA GLU A 205 -0.45 -20.80 11.51
C GLU A 205 0.95 -21.04 10.93
N ARG A 206 1.35 -20.15 10.03
CA ARG A 206 2.74 -20.08 9.55
C ARG A 206 3.57 -19.17 10.44
N VAL A 207 4.82 -19.56 10.69
CA VAL A 207 5.75 -18.84 11.57
C VAL A 207 5.84 -17.36 11.19
N GLY A 208 6.02 -17.04 9.91
CA GLY A 208 6.17 -15.65 9.46
C GLY A 208 4.94 -14.78 9.71
N ARG A 209 3.73 -15.33 9.54
CA ARG A 209 2.49 -14.62 9.82
C ARG A 209 2.37 -14.28 11.31
N ARG A 210 2.74 -15.23 12.17
CA ARG A 210 2.74 -15.05 13.62
C ARG A 210 3.75 -14.00 14.08
N VAL A 211 4.94 -13.96 13.47
CA VAL A 211 5.90 -12.88 13.75
C VAL A 211 5.31 -11.51 13.44
N ILE A 212 4.70 -11.31 12.26
CA ILE A 212 4.05 -10.03 11.91
C ILE A 212 2.84 -9.73 12.81
N PHE A 213 2.10 -10.76 13.24
CA PHE A 213 1.01 -10.60 14.21
C PHE A 213 1.50 -10.08 15.56
N GLU A 214 2.61 -10.59 16.09
CA GLU A 214 3.17 -10.12 17.36
C GLU A 214 3.71 -8.68 17.25
N PHE A 215 4.27 -8.29 16.11
CA PHE A 215 4.56 -6.88 15.82
C PHE A 215 3.31 -6.01 15.88
N ASN A 216 2.19 -6.46 15.28
CA ASN A 216 0.95 -5.69 15.27
C ASN A 216 0.32 -5.57 16.67
N LYS A 217 0.38 -6.63 17.48
CA LYS A 217 -0.13 -6.66 18.87
C LYS A 217 0.66 -5.75 19.81
N SER A 218 1.95 -5.57 19.54
CA SER A 218 2.84 -4.76 20.38
C SER A 218 2.74 -3.25 20.11
N TYR A 219 1.80 -2.83 19.25
CA TYR A 219 1.47 -1.43 18.97
C TYR A 219 0.51 -0.86 20.05
N PRO A 220 0.67 0.40 20.54
CA PRO A 220 1.56 1.49 20.12
C PRO A 220 2.92 1.54 20.83
N VAL A 221 3.26 0.51 21.63
CA VAL A 221 4.49 0.47 22.43
C VAL A 221 5.74 0.38 21.55
N VAL A 222 5.62 -0.27 20.39
CA VAL A 222 6.70 -0.43 19.42
C VAL A 222 6.38 0.39 18.17
N MET A 223 7.13 1.48 17.95
CA MET A 223 7.11 2.20 16.67
C MET A 223 7.95 1.42 15.64
N SER A 224 7.60 0.16 15.34
CA SER A 224 8.42 -0.73 14.49
C SER A 224 8.84 -0.14 13.15
N PRO A 225 8.00 0.64 12.44
CA PRO A 225 8.42 1.34 11.22
C PRO A 225 9.47 2.43 11.43
N MET A 226 9.65 2.90 12.67
CA MET A 226 10.63 3.92 13.05
C MET A 226 11.92 3.34 13.64
N LEU A 227 11.93 2.05 13.99
CA LEU A 227 13.13 1.38 14.48
C LEU A 227 14.21 1.34 13.40
N ASP A 228 15.47 1.35 13.83
CA ASP A 228 16.55 0.96 12.95
C ASP A 228 16.54 -0.56 12.68
N LYS A 229 17.36 -1.01 11.73
CA LYS A 229 17.40 -2.40 11.31
C LYS A 229 17.80 -3.34 12.45
N GLU A 230 18.75 -2.95 13.30
CA GLU A 230 19.29 -3.83 14.34
C GLU A 230 18.32 -3.97 15.52
N GLU A 231 17.65 -2.88 15.91
CA GLU A 231 16.56 -2.91 16.88
C GLU A 231 15.40 -3.77 16.35
N LEU A 232 15.00 -3.56 15.10
CA LEU A 232 13.96 -4.36 14.46
C LEU A 232 14.34 -5.84 14.41
N LYS A 233 15.60 -6.15 14.10
CA LYS A 233 16.13 -7.52 14.07
C LYS A 233 16.08 -8.19 15.43
N LYS A 234 16.42 -7.48 16.51
CA LYS A 234 16.31 -7.99 17.88
C LYS A 234 14.87 -8.40 18.19
N MET A 235 13.92 -7.52 17.88
CA MET A 235 12.49 -7.81 18.08
C MET A 235 11.99 -8.94 17.18
N PHE A 236 12.44 -8.97 15.93
CA PHE A 236 12.10 -10.03 15.00
C PHE A 236 12.53 -11.40 15.53
N LYS A 237 13.76 -11.51 16.06
CA LYS A 237 14.26 -12.73 16.69
C LYS A 237 13.48 -13.10 17.94
N GLU A 238 13.12 -12.12 18.77
CA GLU A 238 12.29 -12.34 19.95
C GLU A 238 10.94 -12.96 19.56
N TYR A 239 10.21 -12.36 18.63
CA TYR A 239 8.92 -12.90 18.18
C TYR A 239 9.06 -14.21 17.41
N LEU A 240 10.14 -14.39 16.67
CA LEU A 240 10.44 -15.68 16.02
C LEU A 240 10.62 -16.79 17.07
N SER A 241 11.27 -16.49 18.19
CA SER A 241 11.53 -17.47 19.27
C SER A 241 10.27 -18.01 19.93
N TYR A 242 9.13 -17.30 19.82
CA TYR A 242 7.86 -17.77 20.36
C TYR A 242 7.29 -18.96 19.57
N TYR A 243 7.75 -19.16 18.33
CA TYR A 243 7.18 -20.13 17.38
C TYR A 243 8.23 -21.03 16.72
N TYR A 244 9.52 -20.75 16.91
CA TYR A 244 10.61 -21.48 16.28
C TYR A 244 11.84 -21.52 17.19
N ASP A 245 12.55 -22.65 17.20
CA ASP A 245 13.81 -22.78 17.94
C ASP A 245 14.93 -22.03 17.20
N ILE A 246 15.27 -20.85 17.73
CA ILE A 246 16.28 -19.96 17.16
C ILE A 246 17.73 -20.37 17.46
N SER A 247 17.96 -21.42 18.26
CA SER A 247 19.31 -21.92 18.55
C SER A 247 20.10 -22.30 17.28
N GLN A 248 19.39 -22.69 16.22
CA GLN A 248 19.98 -23.02 14.92
C GLN A 248 20.25 -21.80 14.03
N VAL A 249 19.64 -20.66 14.33
CA VAL A 249 19.78 -19.41 13.57
C VAL A 249 20.98 -18.60 14.08
N SER A 250 21.21 -18.59 15.39
CA SER A 250 22.32 -17.86 16.03
C SER A 250 23.72 -18.36 15.65
N SER A 251 23.84 -19.59 15.14
CA SER A 251 25.11 -20.21 14.73
C SER A 251 25.67 -19.64 13.42
N GLN A 252 24.86 -18.87 12.66
CA GLN A 252 25.23 -18.32 11.36
C GLN A 252 25.63 -16.84 11.41
N GLU A 253 25.55 -16.19 12.59
CA GLU A 253 25.83 -14.75 12.78
C GLU A 253 27.32 -14.36 12.62
N GLY A 254 28.20 -15.31 12.26
CA GLY A 254 29.65 -15.10 12.15
C GLY A 254 30.27 -15.31 10.76
N SER A 255 29.51 -15.71 9.73
CA SER A 255 30.08 -15.86 8.38
C SER A 255 29.86 -14.57 7.58
N SER A 256 30.80 -13.64 7.70
CA SER A 256 30.87 -12.46 6.85
C SER A 256 31.03 -12.85 5.38
N ILE A 257 30.40 -12.06 4.52
CA ILE A 257 30.57 -12.01 3.05
C ILE A 257 32.07 -11.85 2.70
N VAL A 258 32.77 -12.96 2.47
CA VAL A 258 33.86 -13.17 1.49
C VAL A 258 33.97 -14.70 1.32
N GLU A 259 34.16 -15.18 0.08
CA GLU A 259 34.32 -16.59 -0.33
C GLU A 259 33.05 -17.40 -0.63
N LEU A 260 32.39 -17.05 -1.74
CA LEU A 260 32.07 -18.08 -2.73
C LEU A 260 32.67 -17.63 -4.07
N GLU A 261 33.97 -17.87 -4.20
CA GLU A 261 34.70 -17.73 -5.44
C GLU A 261 34.12 -18.62 -6.55
N ILE A 262 33.95 -17.99 -7.70
CA ILE A 262 34.08 -18.50 -9.06
C ILE A 262 34.88 -19.83 -9.14
N LYS A 263 34.18 -20.93 -9.44
CA LYS A 263 34.64 -22.19 -10.09
C LYS A 263 33.39 -23.07 -10.21
N ASN A 264 32.85 -23.47 -11.36
CA ASN A 264 33.39 -23.71 -12.68
C ASN A 264 32.25 -23.56 -13.71
N PHE A 265 32.46 -22.76 -14.75
CA PHE A 265 31.76 -22.93 -16.02
C PHE A 265 32.78 -23.46 -17.03
N LYS A 266 32.69 -24.76 -17.33
CA LYS A 266 33.14 -25.37 -18.59
C LYS A 266 32.20 -26.54 -18.91
N GLU A 267 31.17 -26.19 -19.67
CA GLU A 267 30.72 -26.82 -20.92
C GLU A 267 30.92 -28.35 -21.13
N VAL A 268 29.78 -28.99 -21.45
CA VAL A 268 29.53 -30.06 -22.46
C VAL A 268 29.03 -31.45 -21.95
N ASP A 269 27.84 -31.76 -22.49
CA ASP A 269 27.17 -33.03 -22.81
C ASP A 269 26.40 -33.89 -21.77
N THR A 270 25.08 -33.91 -22.01
CA THR A 270 24.09 -35.00 -21.91
C THR A 270 24.47 -36.27 -21.15
N VAL A 271 23.73 -36.59 -20.08
CA VAL A 271 22.93 -37.83 -19.93
C VAL A 271 21.75 -37.54 -18.99
N VAL A 272 20.55 -37.90 -19.44
CA VAL A 272 19.30 -37.97 -18.68
C VAL A 272 19.45 -38.98 -17.54
N GLN A 273 19.20 -38.56 -16.29
CA GLN A 273 18.62 -39.48 -15.31
C GLN A 273 17.85 -38.73 -14.22
N THR A 274 16.61 -39.17 -14.09
CA THR A 274 15.52 -38.70 -13.23
C THR A 274 15.80 -38.89 -11.75
N SER A 275 15.48 -37.89 -10.92
CA SER A 275 14.99 -38.14 -9.57
C SER A 275 13.79 -37.24 -9.29
N SER A 276 12.60 -37.81 -9.49
CA SER A 276 11.32 -37.25 -9.08
C SER A 276 11.26 -37.18 -7.56
N TYR A 277 11.15 -35.96 -7.00
CA TYR A 277 10.63 -35.79 -5.65
C TYR A 277 9.26 -35.11 -5.76
N ASP A 278 8.27 -35.96 -5.50
CA ASP A 278 6.84 -35.70 -5.50
C ASP A 278 6.50 -34.75 -4.33
N TYR A 279 6.13 -33.50 -4.65
CA TYR A 279 5.52 -32.57 -3.71
C TYR A 279 4.06 -32.38 -4.11
N SER A 280 3.19 -33.21 -3.55
CA SER A 280 1.74 -33.01 -3.60
C SER A 280 1.33 -31.92 -2.62
N TYR A 281 1.21 -30.69 -3.10
CA TYR A 281 0.37 -29.68 -2.45
C TYR A 281 -1.08 -29.96 -2.85
N GLN A 282 -1.92 -30.38 -1.90
CA GLN A 282 -3.36 -30.42 -2.12
C GLN A 282 -3.91 -28.99 -2.10
N GLU A 283 -4.64 -28.63 -3.15
CA GLU A 283 -5.42 -27.39 -3.24
C GLU A 283 -6.52 -27.38 -2.17
N GLU A 284 -6.50 -26.39 -1.27
CA GLU A 284 -7.70 -26.02 -0.52
C GLU A 284 -8.34 -24.80 -1.17
N SER A 285 -9.55 -25.03 -1.70
CA SER A 285 -10.40 -24.01 -2.28
C SER A 285 -10.82 -23.02 -1.19
N TYR A 286 -10.55 -21.73 -1.39
CA TYR A 286 -11.06 -20.67 -0.53
C TYR A 286 -12.59 -20.63 -0.64
N LEU A 287 -13.28 -21.22 0.34
CA LEU A 287 -14.72 -21.03 0.55
C LEU A 287 -14.93 -19.75 1.37
N GLU A 288 -15.70 -18.82 0.83
CA GLU A 288 -16.14 -17.59 1.52
C GLU A 288 -16.99 -17.89 2.78
N PRO A 289 -16.79 -17.20 3.92
CA PRO A 289 -17.74 -17.23 5.02
C PRO A 289 -18.97 -16.32 4.76
N SER A 290 -20.15 -16.82 5.12
CA SER A 290 -21.46 -16.21 4.85
C SER A 290 -21.76 -14.93 5.67
N ILE A 291 -22.70 -14.14 5.16
CA ILE A 291 -23.11 -12.77 5.57
C ILE A 291 -23.66 -12.68 7.01
N SER A 292 -24.01 -13.80 7.66
CA SER A 292 -24.70 -13.85 8.96
C SER A 292 -23.83 -13.43 10.17
N SER A 293 -22.50 -13.48 10.06
CA SER A 293 -21.61 -13.18 11.19
C SER A 293 -21.24 -11.69 11.31
N ARG A 294 -21.68 -10.82 10.39
CA ARG A 294 -21.32 -9.39 10.35
C ARG A 294 -22.18 -8.48 11.24
N GLU A 295 -23.34 -8.93 11.72
CA GLU A 295 -24.31 -8.05 12.38
C GLU A 295 -24.23 -8.04 13.92
N LYS A 296 -23.38 -8.85 14.57
CA LYS A 296 -23.34 -8.95 16.03
C LYS A 296 -22.31 -8.09 16.76
N MET A 297 -21.49 -7.30 16.07
CA MET A 297 -20.46 -6.45 16.70
C MET A 297 -20.62 -4.94 16.44
N ALA A 298 -21.68 -4.51 15.74
CA ALA A 298 -21.90 -3.10 15.39
C ALA A 298 -22.95 -2.37 16.28
N ALA A 299 -23.46 -3.01 17.34
CA ALA A 299 -24.63 -2.51 18.07
C ALA A 299 -24.35 -1.70 19.37
N ASP A 300 -23.11 -1.61 19.84
CA ASP A 300 -22.84 -1.09 21.21
C ASP A 300 -22.18 0.30 21.29
N THR A 301 -22.28 1.16 20.27
CA THR A 301 -21.77 2.54 20.42
C THR A 301 -22.54 3.58 19.61
N ALA A 302 -23.81 3.74 19.95
CA ALA A 302 -24.55 4.97 19.63
C ALA A 302 -25.54 5.23 20.75
N LEU A 303 -25.32 6.27 21.56
CA LEU A 303 -26.33 7.08 22.27
C LEU A 303 -25.63 8.11 23.19
N ASN A 304 -25.70 9.40 22.82
CA ASN A 304 -26.13 10.55 23.66
C ASN A 304 -25.56 11.90 23.19
N GLU A 305 -26.45 12.64 22.52
CA GLU A 305 -26.89 14.05 22.65
C GLU A 305 -25.95 15.23 23.00
N GLU A 306 -26.00 16.21 22.08
CA GLU A 306 -26.20 17.67 22.18
C GLU A 306 -25.72 18.51 23.40
N SER A 307 -24.99 19.60 23.10
CA SER A 307 -25.38 20.97 23.49
C SER A 307 -24.62 22.02 22.65
N GLY A 308 -25.32 23.10 22.27
CA GLY A 308 -24.86 24.11 21.32
C GLY A 308 -24.16 25.33 21.93
N TYR A 309 -23.42 26.04 21.09
CA TYR A 309 -22.99 27.43 21.30
C TYR A 309 -22.88 28.16 19.95
N GLN A 310 -23.56 29.30 19.83
CA GLN A 310 -23.38 30.35 18.80
C GLN A 310 -22.42 31.42 19.35
N VAL A 311 -21.67 32.17 18.50
CA VAL A 311 -21.79 33.62 18.12
C VAL A 311 -20.58 34.02 17.18
N PRO A 312 -20.31 35.30 16.78
CA PRO A 312 -20.74 36.12 15.62
C PRO A 312 -19.60 36.48 14.59
N PRO A 313 -19.86 37.25 13.50
CA PRO A 313 -18.82 37.70 12.56
C PRO A 313 -18.25 39.08 12.90
N THR A 314 -16.94 39.31 12.68
CA THR A 314 -16.36 40.67 12.64
C THR A 314 -15.20 40.75 11.66
N SER A 315 -15.35 41.63 10.67
CA SER A 315 -14.41 41.98 9.59
C SER A 315 -13.31 42.96 10.04
N ILE A 316 -12.09 42.84 9.51
CA ILE A 316 -11.00 43.82 9.67
C ILE A 316 -10.70 44.49 8.32
N GLN A 317 -10.48 45.82 8.36
CA GLN A 317 -10.20 46.68 7.22
C GLN A 317 -8.69 46.87 6.98
N VAL A 318 -8.32 46.92 5.70
CA VAL A 318 -6.95 47.09 5.18
C VAL A 318 -6.47 48.54 5.20
N LYS A 319 -5.19 48.75 5.55
CA LYS A 319 -4.39 49.90 5.07
C LYS A 319 -3.10 49.40 4.42
N LYS A 320 -2.92 49.77 3.14
CA LYS A 320 -1.73 49.50 2.32
C LYS A 320 -0.60 50.48 2.63
N THR A 321 0.60 49.95 2.79
CA THR A 321 1.83 50.61 2.32
C THR A 321 2.80 49.55 1.79
N LYS A 322 3.52 49.88 0.71
CA LYS A 322 4.44 49.00 -0.02
C LYS A 322 5.82 49.03 0.63
N GLU A 323 6.33 47.89 1.06
CA GLU A 323 7.75 47.61 1.29
C GLU A 323 8.02 46.10 1.04
N THR A 324 9.29 45.76 0.96
CA THR A 324 9.96 44.75 0.11
C THR A 324 9.54 43.28 0.32
N ASN A 325 9.55 42.49 -0.77
CA ASN A 325 8.98 41.13 -0.91
C ASN A 325 9.51 40.02 0.04
N GLU A 326 10.56 40.26 0.84
CA GLU A 326 11.06 39.28 1.82
C GLU A 326 10.65 39.63 3.27
N GLU A 327 10.30 40.88 3.56
CA GLU A 327 9.75 41.30 4.87
C GLU A 327 8.23 41.11 4.92
N MET A 328 7.56 41.23 3.79
CA MET A 328 6.10 41.08 3.68
C MET A 328 5.63 39.63 3.92
N GLU A 329 6.47 38.63 3.63
CA GLU A 329 6.19 37.23 3.97
C GLU A 329 6.36 36.93 5.46
N SER A 330 7.24 37.63 6.17
CA SER A 330 7.44 37.39 7.61
C SER A 330 6.34 38.05 8.46
N GLU A 331 5.85 39.23 8.07
CA GLU A 331 4.75 39.92 8.78
C GLU A 331 3.40 39.17 8.66
N VAL A 332 3.05 38.64 7.47
CA VAL A 332 1.82 37.86 7.26
C VAL A 332 1.85 36.52 8.04
N GLN A 333 3.06 35.96 8.24
CA GLN A 333 3.24 34.69 8.95
C GLN A 333 3.01 34.80 10.47
N ASP A 334 3.32 35.96 11.06
CA ASP A 334 3.09 36.25 12.47
C ASP A 334 1.63 36.66 12.74
N GLU A 335 0.98 37.35 11.78
CA GLU A 335 -0.45 37.70 11.88
C GLU A 335 -1.37 36.46 11.91
N LEU A 336 -1.05 35.41 11.15
CA LEU A 336 -1.82 34.16 11.17
C LEU A 336 -1.76 33.46 12.53
N LEU A 337 -0.58 33.37 13.15
CA LEU A 337 -0.45 32.75 14.47
C LEU A 337 -1.18 33.57 15.54
N ALA A 338 -1.04 34.91 15.49
CA ALA A 338 -1.77 35.81 16.38
C ALA A 338 -3.30 35.69 16.22
N TYR A 339 -3.79 35.49 14.98
CA TYR A 339 -5.20 35.24 14.71
C TYR A 339 -5.68 33.93 15.34
N LEU A 340 -4.92 32.84 15.19
CA LEU A 340 -5.26 31.53 15.75
C LEU A 340 -5.29 31.57 17.29
N GLU A 341 -4.31 32.23 17.91
CA GLU A 341 -4.25 32.42 19.36
C GLU A 341 -5.42 33.27 19.89
N LYS A 342 -5.74 34.38 19.21
CA LYS A 342 -6.87 35.25 19.55
C LYS A 342 -8.21 34.50 19.55
N HIS A 343 -8.40 33.58 18.61
CA HIS A 343 -9.59 32.73 18.51
C HIS A 343 -9.49 31.45 19.33
N LYS A 344 -8.42 31.27 20.12
CA LYS A 344 -8.16 30.10 20.97
C LYS A 344 -8.19 28.78 20.21
N LEU A 345 -7.71 28.80 18.97
CA LEU A 345 -7.59 27.62 18.13
C LEU A 345 -6.29 26.91 18.44
N GLU A 346 -6.35 25.64 18.83
CA GLU A 346 -5.16 24.82 19.03
C GLU A 346 -4.51 24.54 17.68
N TYR A 347 -3.19 24.74 17.54
CA TYR A 347 -2.49 24.47 16.29
C TYR A 347 -1.09 23.88 16.50
N VAL A 348 -0.54 23.32 15.42
CA VAL A 348 0.84 22.85 15.30
C VAL A 348 1.46 23.47 14.06
N ASP A 349 2.55 24.20 14.24
CA ASP A 349 3.32 24.79 13.14
C ASP A 349 4.52 23.92 12.79
N HIS A 350 4.56 23.42 11.55
CA HIS A 350 5.68 22.67 10.99
C HIS A 350 6.30 23.35 9.76
N ARG A 351 5.98 24.62 9.50
CA ARG A 351 6.51 25.38 8.35
C ARG A 351 8.03 25.47 8.37
N SER A 352 8.64 25.65 9.54
CA SER A 352 10.10 25.68 9.72
C SER A 352 10.82 24.37 9.32
N LYS A 353 10.08 23.28 9.12
CA LYS A 353 10.59 21.98 8.66
C LYS A 353 10.11 21.62 7.24
N GLY A 354 9.65 22.61 6.46
CA GLY A 354 9.07 22.38 5.13
C GLY A 354 7.68 21.73 5.16
N GLY A 355 7.01 21.72 6.31
CA GLY A 355 5.64 21.24 6.48
C GLY A 355 4.61 22.38 6.45
N SER A 356 3.40 22.07 6.88
CA SER A 356 2.28 23.03 6.93
C SER A 356 1.86 23.35 8.37
N ILE A 357 1.07 24.42 8.57
CA ILE A 357 0.32 24.64 9.81
C ILE A 357 -0.88 23.68 9.86
N TRP A 358 -1.13 23.09 11.03
CA TRP A 358 -2.30 22.27 11.33
C TRP A 358 -3.10 22.89 12.46
N VAL A 359 -4.38 23.18 12.24
CA VAL A 359 -5.31 23.68 13.26
C VAL A 359 -6.22 22.54 13.70
N MET A 360 -6.26 22.25 15.00
CA MET A 360 -6.99 21.13 15.59
C MET A 360 -8.47 21.48 15.76
N GLY A 361 -9.34 20.60 15.28
CA GLY A 361 -10.78 20.76 15.39
C GLY A 361 -11.52 20.05 14.27
N ASP A 362 -12.74 19.62 14.57
CA ASP A 362 -13.68 19.11 13.59
C ASP A 362 -14.33 20.25 12.78
N ASN A 363 -15.44 19.98 12.08
CA ASN A 363 -16.13 20.98 11.27
C ASN A 363 -16.63 22.20 12.07
N ARG A 364 -16.69 22.14 13.41
CA ARG A 364 -17.14 23.26 14.23
C ARG A 364 -16.20 24.46 14.19
N ILE A 365 -14.94 24.28 13.76
CA ILE A 365 -13.97 25.38 13.67
C ILE A 365 -13.91 26.05 12.29
N GLU A 366 -14.60 25.49 11.28
CA GLU A 366 -14.67 26.04 9.91
C GLU A 366 -15.08 27.53 9.88
N PRO A 367 -16.06 28.01 10.66
CA PRO A 367 -16.46 29.42 10.64
C PRO A 367 -15.35 30.40 11.05
N TYR A 368 -14.34 29.94 11.80
CA TYR A 368 -13.19 30.75 12.19
C TYR A 368 -12.07 30.73 11.15
N LEU A 369 -12.01 29.70 10.31
CA LEU A 369 -10.97 29.54 9.29
C LEU A 369 -11.40 30.13 7.94
N LYS A 370 -12.69 30.06 7.61
CA LYS A 370 -13.24 30.53 6.34
C LYS A 370 -12.96 32.02 6.04
N PRO A 371 -13.01 32.95 7.01
CA PRO A 371 -12.66 34.36 6.75
C PRO A 371 -11.22 34.57 6.28
N LEU A 372 -10.30 33.66 6.63
CA LEU A 372 -8.90 33.74 6.20
C LEU A 372 -8.72 33.45 4.70
N GLU A 373 -9.72 32.83 4.04
CA GLU A 373 -9.68 32.59 2.60
C GLU A 373 -9.70 33.90 1.79
N ASP A 374 -10.38 34.94 2.30
CA ASP A 374 -10.42 36.27 1.69
C ASP A 374 -9.04 36.95 1.71
N GLU A 375 -8.17 36.52 2.62
CA GLU A 375 -6.77 36.95 2.77
C GLU A 375 -5.79 36.00 2.05
N GLY A 376 -6.31 35.02 1.31
CA GLY A 376 -5.52 34.06 0.54
C GLY A 376 -5.06 32.82 1.32
N ILE A 377 -5.36 32.73 2.62
CA ILE A 377 -4.93 31.63 3.49
C ILE A 377 -6.04 30.57 3.53
N ARG A 378 -5.76 29.37 2.97
CA ARG A 378 -6.77 28.31 2.86
C ARG A 378 -6.42 27.08 3.67
N PHE A 379 -7.43 26.52 4.31
CA PHE A 379 -7.31 25.31 5.10
C PHE A 379 -8.16 24.19 4.51
N ARG A 380 -7.62 22.96 4.47
CA ARG A 380 -8.37 21.77 4.06
C ARG A 380 -8.68 20.91 5.27
N PHE A 381 -9.95 20.57 5.44
CA PHE A 381 -10.36 19.66 6.50
C PHE A 381 -9.89 18.24 6.24
N LYS A 382 -9.41 17.59 7.31
CA LYS A 382 -9.11 16.18 7.35
C LYS A 382 -9.83 15.55 8.56
N PRO A 383 -10.92 14.80 8.34
CA PRO A 383 -11.74 14.23 9.42
C PRO A 383 -10.97 13.38 10.42
N VAL A 384 -9.95 12.65 9.96
CA VAL A 384 -9.07 11.81 10.80
C VAL A 384 -7.72 12.48 11.06
N GLY A 385 -7.53 13.72 10.60
CA GLY A 385 -6.26 14.43 10.76
C GLY A 385 -5.07 13.76 10.07
N GLY A 386 -3.88 14.14 10.49
CA GLY A 386 -2.62 13.55 10.04
C GLY A 386 -1.65 13.37 11.20
N LYS A 387 -0.40 12.99 10.88
CA LYS A 387 0.67 12.81 11.88
C LYS A 387 0.85 14.08 12.74
N SER A 388 0.83 15.25 12.12
CA SER A 388 0.95 16.56 12.79
C SER A 388 -0.20 16.87 13.75
N SER A 389 -1.39 16.31 13.51
CA SER A 389 -2.54 16.45 14.41
C SER A 389 -2.74 15.28 15.36
N LYS A 390 -1.80 14.33 15.40
CA LYS A 390 -1.90 13.07 16.15
C LYS A 390 -3.20 12.31 15.81
N ASN A 391 -3.58 12.32 14.54
CA ASN A 391 -4.80 11.71 14.01
C ASN A 391 -6.11 12.24 14.65
N ARG A 392 -6.09 13.46 15.19
CA ARG A 392 -7.30 14.18 15.58
C ARG A 392 -7.84 14.95 14.37
N PRO A 393 -9.18 15.11 14.23
CA PRO A 393 -9.77 15.98 13.22
C PRO A 393 -9.05 17.32 13.20
N ALA A 394 -8.60 17.72 12.02
CA ALA A 394 -7.78 18.92 11.89
C ALA A 394 -7.87 19.49 10.48
N TRP A 395 -7.48 20.74 10.38
CA TRP A 395 -7.47 21.53 9.18
C TRP A 395 -6.01 21.90 8.88
N PHE A 396 -5.51 21.57 7.70
CA PHE A 396 -4.13 21.90 7.34
C PHE A 396 -4.08 23.03 6.34
N TRP A 397 -3.17 23.97 6.57
CA TRP A 397 -2.88 25.04 5.63
C TRP A 397 -2.22 24.44 4.39
N TYR A 398 -2.69 24.82 3.22
CA TYR A 398 -2.05 24.42 1.97
C TYR A 398 -1.85 25.67 1.12
N ASP A 399 -0.59 25.88 0.75
CA ASP A 399 -0.21 26.91 -0.20
C ASP A 399 -0.34 26.36 -1.63
N LYS A 400 -0.51 27.24 -2.61
CA LYS A 400 -0.77 26.83 -4.00
C LYS A 400 0.45 26.99 -4.89
#